data_AF-A0A2K8VDY1-F1
#
_entry.id   AF-A0A2K8VDY1-F1
#
_cell.length_a   1.000
_cell.length_b   1.000
_cell.length_c   1.000
_cell.angle_alpha   90.00
_cell.angle_beta   90.00
_cell.angle_gamma   90.00
#
_symmetry.space_group_name_H-M   'P 1'
#
loop_
_entity.id
_entity.type
_entity.pdbx_description
1 polymer ?
#
loop_
_entity_poly.entity_id
_entity_poly.type
_entity_poly.pdbx_seq_one_letter_code
_entity_poly.pdbx_strand_id
1 'polypeptide(L)'
;MLEHNKEIEKIIERNVNESSSELEIDQFISDLKKAGSNPIMTIKIIVEKLNIDFGKAKEMVFNCSSWSFLYSQPNPFTQEFLNIASEDADKVERKDGKIISVTYKLDKGSENN
;
A
#
# COMPACT_ATOMS: atom_id res chain seq x y z
N MET A 1 8.19 5.58 21.06
CA MET A 1 8.46 4.37 20.25
C MET A 1 8.18 3.06 21.00
N LEU A 2 8.60 2.91 22.27
CA LEU A 2 8.40 1.66 23.02
C LEU A 2 6.93 1.34 23.39
N GLU A 3 6.06 2.33 23.55
CA GLU A 3 4.65 2.09 23.95
C GLU A 3 3.77 1.60 22.80
N HIS A 4 3.93 2.15 21.58
CA HIS A 4 3.17 1.73 20.40
C HIS A 4 3.42 0.25 20.05
N ASN A 5 4.65 -0.23 20.22
CA ASN A 5 4.97 -1.64 19.96
C ASN A 5 4.24 -2.59 20.93
N LYS A 6 4.10 -2.21 22.21
CA LYS A 6 3.37 -3.02 23.21
C LYS A 6 1.87 -3.09 22.92
N GLU A 7 1.28 -2.02 22.40
CA GLU A 7 -0.13 -2.01 22.00
C GLU A 7 -0.38 -2.90 20.78
N ILE A 8 0.52 -2.85 19.78
CA ILE A 8 0.46 -3.71 18.59
C ILE A 8 0.57 -5.19 18.98
N GLU A 9 1.51 -5.55 19.86
CA GLU A 9 1.69 -6.93 20.35
C GLU A 9 0.41 -7.47 21.00
N LYS A 10 -0.22 -6.70 21.90
CA LYS A 10 -1.50 -7.07 22.52
C LYS A 10 -2.62 -7.29 21.51
N ILE A 11 -2.65 -6.48 20.44
CA ILE A 11 -3.64 -6.65 19.38
C ILE A 11 -3.35 -7.92 18.61
N ILE A 12 -2.08 -8.17 18.25
CA ILE A 12 -1.66 -9.40 17.56
C ILE A 12 -2.02 -10.64 18.36
N GLU A 13 -2.04 -10.63 19.69
CA GLU A 13 -2.44 -11.80 20.48
C GLU A 13 -3.93 -12.19 20.36
N ARG A 14 -4.79 -11.33 19.78
CA ARG A 14 -6.20 -11.63 19.60
C ARG A 14 -6.42 -12.82 18.66
N ASN A 15 -7.49 -13.56 18.93
CA ASN A 15 -7.89 -14.73 18.14
C ASN A 15 -8.70 -14.30 16.91
N VAL A 16 -7.99 -13.74 15.92
CA VAL A 16 -8.53 -13.45 14.59
C VAL A 16 -7.86 -14.40 13.61
N ASN A 17 -8.66 -15.07 12.77
CA ASN A 17 -8.23 -16.06 11.79
C ASN A 17 -9.13 -16.02 10.55
N GLU A 18 -8.86 -16.87 9.54
CA GLU A 18 -9.61 -16.83 8.28
C GLU A 18 -11.13 -17.10 8.42
N SER A 19 -11.55 -17.77 9.49
CA SER A 19 -12.98 -18.01 9.78
C SER A 19 -13.68 -16.87 10.51
N SER A 20 -12.92 -15.86 10.96
CA SER A 20 -13.48 -14.65 11.56
C SER A 20 -14.35 -13.90 10.55
N SER A 21 -15.39 -13.24 11.06
CA SER A 21 -16.26 -12.41 10.24
C SER A 21 -15.50 -11.22 9.64
N GLU A 22 -15.98 -10.70 8.51
CA GLU A 22 -15.40 -9.52 7.87
C GLU A 22 -15.33 -8.31 8.83
N LEU A 23 -16.37 -8.13 9.66
CA LEU A 23 -16.44 -7.08 10.68
C LEU A 23 -15.35 -7.23 11.76
N GLU A 24 -15.04 -8.46 12.18
CA GLU A 24 -13.97 -8.71 13.17
C GLU A 24 -12.59 -8.42 12.58
N ILE A 25 -12.37 -8.79 11.31
CA ILE A 25 -11.13 -8.52 10.59
C ILE A 25 -10.96 -7.00 10.39
N ASP A 26 -12.01 -6.29 10.01
CA ASP A 26 -12.00 -4.84 9.84
C ASP A 26 -11.72 -4.10 11.16
N GLN A 27 -12.32 -4.57 12.25
CA GLN A 27 -12.05 -4.01 13.57
C GLN A 27 -10.59 -4.26 13.99
N PHE A 28 -10.06 -5.46 13.70
CA PHE A 28 -8.67 -5.80 13.97
C PHE A 28 -7.69 -4.90 13.18
N ILE A 29 -7.92 -4.70 11.89
CA ILE A 29 -7.14 -3.79 11.04
C ILE A 29 -7.21 -2.35 11.56
N SER A 30 -8.41 -1.91 11.96
CA SER A 30 -8.64 -0.57 12.51
C SER A 30 -7.90 -0.35 13.83
N ASP A 31 -7.85 -1.35 14.70
CA ASP A 31 -7.15 -1.26 15.98
C ASP A 31 -5.62 -1.25 15.78
N LEU A 32 -5.10 -2.04 14.83
CA LEU A 32 -3.68 -1.98 14.46
C LEU A 32 -3.28 -0.57 13.99
N LYS A 33 -4.12 0.07 13.16
CA LYS A 33 -3.89 1.46 12.74
C LYS A 33 -3.87 2.41 13.93
N LYS A 34 -4.84 2.31 14.84
CA LYS A 34 -4.92 3.17 16.04
C LYS A 34 -3.70 3.01 16.95
N ALA A 35 -3.16 1.81 17.06
CA ALA A 35 -1.94 1.52 17.80
C ALA A 35 -0.66 2.06 17.12
N GLY A 36 -0.77 2.55 15.87
CA GLY A 36 0.34 3.15 15.13
C GLY A 36 0.98 2.23 14.09
N SER A 37 0.38 1.07 13.79
CA SER A 37 0.86 0.22 12.70
C SER A 37 0.70 0.93 11.35
N ASN A 38 1.72 0.85 10.50
CA ASN A 38 1.65 1.36 9.12
C ASN A 38 0.99 0.32 8.20
N PRO A 39 0.57 0.70 6.97
CA PRO A 39 -0.12 -0.23 6.05
C PRO A 39 0.68 -1.49 5.73
N ILE A 40 1.99 -1.37 5.51
CA ILE A 40 2.85 -2.51 5.14
C ILE A 40 2.95 -3.51 6.30
N MET A 41 3.18 -3.02 7.52
CA MET A 41 3.20 -3.85 8.72
C MET A 41 1.84 -4.51 8.98
N THR A 42 0.76 -3.76 8.78
CA THR A 42 -0.60 -4.29 8.92
C THR A 42 -0.87 -5.42 7.93
N ILE A 43 -0.49 -5.27 6.66
CA ILE A 43 -0.62 -6.33 5.65
C ILE A 43 0.18 -7.57 6.08
N LYS A 44 1.42 -7.40 6.54
CA LYS A 44 2.25 -8.51 6.99
C LYS A 44 1.59 -9.29 8.13
N ILE A 45 1.05 -8.59 9.14
CA ILE A 45 0.32 -9.21 10.25
C ILE A 45 -0.91 -9.98 9.75
N ILE A 46 -1.66 -9.44 8.79
CA ILE A 46 -2.84 -10.08 8.22
C ILE A 46 -2.49 -11.34 7.43
N VAL A 47 -1.41 -11.31 6.63
CA VAL A 47 -0.87 -12.49 5.93
C VAL A 47 -0.57 -13.60 6.93
N GLU A 48 0.15 -13.28 8.01
CA GLU A 48 0.55 -14.24 9.03
C GLU A 48 -0.66 -14.76 9.85
N LYS A 49 -1.63 -13.91 10.15
CA LYS A 49 -2.80 -14.25 10.99
C LYS A 49 -3.86 -15.06 10.27
N LEU A 50 -4.14 -14.70 9.02
CA LEU A 50 -5.18 -15.33 8.23
C LEU A 50 -4.62 -16.44 7.33
N ASN A 51 -3.29 -16.57 7.24
CA ASN A 51 -2.62 -17.51 6.34
C ASN A 51 -3.07 -17.36 4.87
N ILE A 52 -3.19 -16.12 4.42
CA ILE A 52 -3.61 -15.75 3.06
C ILE A 52 -2.46 -15.12 2.27
N ASP A 53 -2.61 -15.03 0.95
CA ASP A 53 -1.61 -14.38 0.11
C ASP A 53 -1.57 -12.85 0.33
N PHE A 54 -0.44 -12.26 -0.04
CA PHE A 54 -0.19 -10.83 0.11
C PHE A 54 -1.18 -9.96 -0.68
N GLY A 55 -1.62 -10.39 -1.86
CA GLY A 55 -2.57 -9.65 -2.69
C GLY A 55 -3.93 -9.51 -1.99
N LYS A 56 -4.47 -10.64 -1.51
CA LYS A 56 -5.73 -10.66 -0.75
C LYS A 56 -5.63 -9.87 0.55
N ALA A 57 -4.54 -10.01 1.31
CA ALA A 57 -4.30 -9.23 2.52
C ALA A 57 -4.21 -7.71 2.24
N LYS A 58 -3.54 -7.33 1.15
CA LYS A 58 -3.45 -5.94 0.70
C LYS A 58 -4.83 -5.37 0.38
N GLU A 59 -5.65 -6.10 -0.37
CA GLU A 59 -7.02 -5.67 -0.69
C GLU A 59 -7.86 -5.48 0.58
N MET A 60 -7.81 -6.43 1.52
CA MET A 60 -8.53 -6.32 2.80
C MET A 60 -8.09 -5.08 3.59
N VAL A 61 -6.78 -4.87 3.75
CA VAL A 61 -6.27 -3.70 4.48
C VAL A 61 -6.64 -2.39 3.79
N PHE A 62 -6.60 -2.34 2.45
CA PHE A 62 -6.86 -1.10 1.71
C PHE A 62 -8.36 -0.79 1.56
N ASN A 63 -9.21 -1.81 1.53
CA ASN A 63 -10.66 -1.65 1.52
C ASN A 63 -11.23 -1.35 2.90
N CYS A 64 -10.49 -1.67 3.97
CA CYS A 64 -10.87 -1.31 5.33
C CYS A 64 -11.10 0.21 5.44
N SER A 65 -12.22 0.62 6.05
CA SER A 65 -12.61 2.02 6.24
C SER A 65 -11.51 2.87 6.90
N SER A 66 -10.70 2.25 7.75
CA SER A 66 -9.56 2.89 8.40
C SER A 66 -8.46 3.32 7.43
N TRP A 67 -8.29 2.69 6.27
CA TRP A 67 -7.21 2.98 5.32
C TRP A 67 -7.70 3.44 3.94
N SER A 68 -9.00 3.32 3.67
CA SER A 68 -9.61 3.68 2.38
C SER A 68 -9.29 5.11 1.93
N PHE A 69 -9.08 6.05 2.86
CA PHE A 69 -8.71 7.44 2.53
C PHE A 69 -7.34 7.58 1.84
N LEU A 70 -6.37 6.68 2.10
CA LEU A 70 -5.04 6.73 1.48
C LEU A 70 -5.07 6.36 -0.01
N TYR A 71 -6.07 5.57 -0.41
CA TYR A 71 -6.13 4.97 -1.74
C TYR A 71 -7.36 5.40 -2.55
N SER A 72 -8.34 6.05 -1.91
CA SER A 72 -9.50 6.66 -2.59
C SER A 72 -9.21 8.05 -3.14
N GLN A 73 -8.14 8.71 -2.69
CA GLN A 73 -7.71 9.97 -3.27
C GLN A 73 -6.90 9.68 -4.55
N PRO A 74 -7.32 10.16 -5.74
CA PRO A 74 -6.44 10.17 -6.89
C PRO A 74 -5.23 11.01 -6.49
N ASN A 75 -4.07 10.38 -6.37
CA ASN A 75 -2.85 11.05 -5.95
C ASN A 75 -2.63 12.24 -6.92
N PRO A 76 -2.85 13.49 -6.48
CA PRO A 76 -2.87 14.63 -7.40
C PRO A 76 -1.51 14.83 -8.07
N PHE A 77 -0.45 14.37 -7.40
CA PHE A 77 0.90 14.41 -7.92
C PHE A 77 1.15 13.39 -9.02
N THR A 78 0.34 12.34 -9.18
CA THR A 78 0.62 11.34 -10.23
C THR A 78 0.50 11.90 -11.63
N GLN A 79 -0.54 12.69 -11.94
CA GLN A 79 -0.67 13.21 -13.30
C GLN A 79 0.32 14.34 -13.57
N GLU A 80 0.53 15.25 -12.64
CA GLU A 80 1.47 16.36 -12.80
C GLU A 80 2.92 15.86 -12.86
N PHE A 81 3.28 14.89 -12.02
CA PHE A 81 4.55 14.16 -12.12
C PHE A 81 4.69 13.44 -13.46
N LEU A 82 3.68 12.69 -13.90
CA LEU A 82 3.73 11.98 -15.18
C LEU A 82 3.82 12.95 -16.37
N ASN A 83 3.19 14.12 -16.28
CA ASN A 83 3.30 15.16 -17.30
C ASN A 83 4.74 15.67 -17.38
N ILE A 84 5.34 16.07 -16.26
CA ILE A 84 6.74 16.55 -16.21
C ILE A 84 7.70 15.43 -16.65
N ALA A 85 7.55 14.22 -16.11
CA ALA A 85 8.41 13.08 -16.46
C ALA A 85 8.31 12.73 -17.95
N SER A 86 7.15 12.90 -18.57
CA SER A 86 6.98 12.61 -20.00
C SER A 86 7.76 13.54 -20.93
N GLU A 87 8.21 14.70 -20.46
CA GLU A 87 8.97 15.65 -21.27
C GLU A 87 10.35 15.09 -21.65
N ASP A 88 10.97 14.35 -20.73
CA ASP A 88 12.32 13.78 -20.89
C ASP A 88 12.32 12.26 -21.15
N ALA A 89 11.14 11.62 -21.24
CA ALA A 89 11.03 10.17 -21.36
C ALA A 89 11.24 9.66 -22.80
N ASP A 90 11.95 8.53 -22.94
CA ASP A 90 12.14 7.86 -24.24
C ASP A 90 10.84 7.33 -24.84
N LYS A 91 9.90 6.90 -23.99
CA LYS A 91 8.58 6.41 -24.40
C LYS A 91 7.51 6.86 -23.42
N VAL A 92 6.36 7.28 -23.96
CA VAL A 92 5.19 7.72 -23.20
C VAL A 92 3.95 6.98 -23.68
N GLU A 93 3.20 6.38 -22.77
CA GLU A 93 1.91 5.73 -23.07
C GLU A 93 0.75 6.57 -22.55
N ARG A 94 -0.27 6.72 -23.40
CA ARG A 94 -1.46 7.55 -23.12
C ARG A 94 -2.73 6.73 -23.26
N LYS A 95 -3.70 7.01 -22.39
CA LYS A 95 -5.07 6.48 -22.46
C LYS A 95 -6.04 7.62 -22.16
N ASP A 96 -7.03 7.80 -23.04
CA ASP A 96 -8.05 8.85 -22.93
C ASP A 96 -7.45 10.27 -22.76
N GLY A 97 -6.35 10.54 -23.47
CA GLY A 97 -5.65 11.82 -23.41
C GLY A 97 -4.76 12.04 -22.17
N LYS A 98 -4.76 11.10 -21.21
CA LYS A 98 -3.89 11.15 -20.02
C LYS A 98 -2.67 10.26 -20.18
N ILE A 99 -1.53 10.71 -19.66
CA ILE A 99 -0.32 9.89 -19.59
C ILE A 99 -0.52 8.86 -18.48
N ILE A 100 -0.35 7.59 -18.80
CA ILE A 100 -0.50 6.46 -17.87
C ILE A 100 0.82 5.76 -17.57
N SER A 101 1.85 5.96 -18.40
CA SER A 101 3.18 5.38 -18.20
C SER A 101 4.25 6.19 -18.94
N VAL A 102 5.45 6.26 -18.36
CA VAL A 102 6.67 6.80 -18.96
C VAL A 102 7.78 5.76 -18.81
N THR A 103 8.67 5.68 -19.80
CA THR A 103 9.79 4.73 -19.79
C THR A 103 11.07 5.46 -20.18
N TYR A 104 12.13 5.22 -19.40
CA TYR A 104 13.48 5.69 -19.67
C TYR A 104 14.37 4.50 -20.00
N LYS A 105 15.15 4.61 -21.06
CA LYS A 105 16.25 3.70 -21.36
C LYS A 105 17.44 4.13 -20.53
N LEU A 106 17.84 3.27 -19.61
CA LEU A 106 19.06 3.45 -18.85
C LEU A 106 20.21 2.88 -19.69
N ASP A 107 20.77 3.70 -20.56
CA ASP A 107 21.99 3.31 -21.28
C ASP A 107 23.14 3.20 -20.26
N LYS A 108 23.70 1.99 -20.12
CA LYS A 108 24.99 1.80 -19.44
C LYS A 108 26.09 2.31 -20.36
N GLY A 109 26.39 3.60 -20.34
CA GLY A 109 27.35 4.14 -21.30
C GLY A 109 27.74 5.59 -21.09
N SER A 110 28.34 5.91 -19.96
CA SER A 110 29.20 7.09 -19.84
C SER A 110 30.42 6.78 -18.97
N GLU A 111 31.20 5.78 -19.36
CA GLU A 111 32.64 5.81 -19.17
C GLU A 111 33.24 6.48 -20.41
N ASN A 112 33.34 7.80 -20.40
CA ASN A 112 34.14 8.51 -21.39
C ASN A 112 35.55 8.71 -20.82
N ASN A 113 36.51 8.00 -21.42
CA ASN A 113 37.93 8.34 -21.45
C ASN A 113 38.17 9.72 -22.08
#